data_AF-A0A7L2EUI4-F1
#
_entry.id   AF-A0A7L2EUI4-F1
#
_cell.length_a   1.000
_cell.length_b   1.000
_cell.length_c   1.000
_cell.angle_alpha   90.00
_cell.angle_beta   90.00
_cell.angle_gamma   90.00
#
_symmetry.space_group_name_H-M   'P 1'
#
loop_
_entity.id
_entity.type
_entity.pdbx_description
1 polymer ?
#
loop_
_entity_poly.entity_id
_entity_poly.type
_entity_poly.pdbx_seq_one_letter_code
_entity_poly.pdbx_strand_id
1 'polypeptide(L)' 'FSVAVAVARAQIEQEQFLEATEGTSINITCSHPKIQPTDWIYWYRQHPGQAPELLVLTLKDSKELPGSAGWLLVSAD' A
#
# COMPACT_ATOMS: atom_id res chain seq x y z
N PHE A 1 -1.84 -15.33 -32.59
CA PHE A 1 -2.88 -14.51 -31.94
C PHE A 1 -2.27 -13.91 -30.68
N SER A 2 -1.87 -12.64 -30.74
CA SER A 2 -1.25 -11.96 -29.59
C SER A 2 -2.34 -11.21 -28.83
N VAL A 3 -2.63 -11.63 -27.61
CA VAL A 3 -3.57 -10.92 -26.73
C VAL A 3 -2.87 -9.65 -26.26
N ALA A 4 -3.36 -8.49 -26.71
CA ALA A 4 -2.94 -7.21 -26.16
C ALA A 4 -3.66 -7.03 -24.81
N VAL A 5 -2.93 -7.25 -23.70
CA VAL A 5 -3.42 -6.87 -22.38
C VAL A 5 -3.24 -5.36 -22.25
N ALA A 6 -4.35 -4.62 -22.30
CA ALA A 6 -4.35 -3.21 -21.98
C ALA A 6 -4.10 -3.07 -20.48
N VAL A 7 -2.87 -2.74 -20.10
CA VAL A 7 -2.56 -2.35 -18.72
C VAL A 7 -3.16 -0.95 -18.52
N ALA A 8 -4.32 -0.87 -17.89
CA ALA A 8 -4.81 0.39 -17.35
C ALA A 8 -3.88 0.79 -16.20
N ARG A 9 -2.82 1.55 -16.52
CA ARG A 9 -1.96 2.13 -15.48
C ARG A 9 -2.77 3.22 -14.80
N ALA A 10 -3.22 2.99 -13.57
CA ALA A 10 -3.59 4.08 -12.71
C ALA A 10 -2.38 5.04 -12.62
N GLN A 11 -2.63 6.35 -12.63
CA GLN A 11 -1.57 7.36 -12.41
C GLN A 11 -1.18 7.32 -10.93
N ILE A 12 -0.44 6.30 -10.53
CA ILE A 12 0.06 6.10 -9.17
C ILE A 12 1.54 6.41 -9.17
N GLU A 13 1.95 7.31 -8.29
CA GLU A 13 3.35 7.56 -7.97
C GLU A 13 3.66 6.81 -6.68
N GLN A 14 4.46 5.74 -6.79
CA GLN A 14 4.96 4.93 -5.68
C GLN A 14 6.36 4.44 -6.05
N GLU A 15 7.24 4.39 -5.05
CA GLU A 15 8.59 3.87 -5.25
C GLU A 15 8.53 2.38 -5.66
N GLN A 16 9.07 2.06 -6.84
CA GLN A 16 8.91 0.74 -7.46
C GLN A 16 9.63 -0.36 -6.66
N PHE A 17 10.70 0.01 -5.96
CA PHE A 17 11.53 -0.89 -5.18
C PHE A 17 12.15 -0.13 -4.02
N LEU A 18 12.12 -0.73 -2.83
CA LEU A 18 12.76 -0.20 -1.63
C LEU A 18 13.54 -1.33 -0.95
N GLU A 19 14.79 -1.06 -0.62
CA GLU A 19 15.66 -1.98 0.14
C GLU A 19 15.88 -1.40 1.53
N ALA A 20 15.76 -2.25 2.55
CA ALA A 20 15.98 -1.86 3.93
C ALA A 20 16.65 -2.99 4.71
N THR A 21 17.47 -2.61 5.68
CA THR A 21 18.10 -3.56 6.60
C THR A 21 17.03 -4.18 7.49
N GLU A 22 17.17 -5.46 7.81
CA GLU A 22 16.29 -6.15 8.76
C GLU A 22 16.14 -5.35 10.07
N GLY A 23 14.90 -5.22 10.56
CA GLY A 23 14.58 -4.42 11.74
C GLY A 23 14.44 -2.91 11.49
N THR A 24 14.74 -2.43 10.28
CA THR A 24 14.51 -1.02 9.90
C THR A 24 13.05 -0.81 9.51
N SER A 25 12.41 0.20 10.09
CA SER A 25 11.06 0.60 9.67
C SER A 25 11.11 1.33 8.33
N ILE A 26 10.17 0.98 7.44
CA ILE A 26 10.05 1.60 6.11
C ILE A 26 8.71 2.32 6.00
N ASN A 27 8.67 3.36 5.16
CA ASN A 27 7.44 4.04 4.80
C ASN A 27 7.13 3.76 3.33
N ILE A 28 5.93 3.26 3.04
CA ILE A 28 5.47 3.00 1.67
C ILE A 28 4.38 4.02 1.36
N THR A 29 4.66 4.94 0.46
CA THR A 29 3.73 6.00 0.06
C THR A 29 3.04 5.66 -1.26
N CYS A 30 1.78 6.06 -1.37
CA CYS A 30 1.01 5.94 -2.61
C CYS A 30 0.21 7.23 -2.80
N SER A 31 0.49 7.96 -3.88
CA SER A 31 -0.32 9.11 -4.27
C SER A 31 -1.26 8.72 -5.40
N HIS A 32 -2.56 8.86 -5.15
CA HIS A 32 -3.58 8.63 -6.15
C HIS A 32 -4.57 9.82 -6.19
N PRO A 33 -4.63 10.57 -7.31
CA PRO A 33 -5.29 11.88 -7.35
C PRO A 33 -6.81 11.84 -7.19
N LYS A 34 -7.43 10.64 -7.20
CA LYS A 34 -8.88 10.46 -7.08
C LYS A 34 -9.32 9.81 -5.77
N ILE A 35 -8.40 9.52 -4.84
CA ILE A 35 -8.79 9.00 -3.52
C ILE A 35 -9.48 10.11 -2.73
N GLN A 36 -10.71 9.85 -2.31
CA GLN A 36 -11.48 10.72 -1.42
C GLN A 36 -11.22 10.35 0.04
N PRO A 37 -11.40 11.28 0.99
CA PRO A 37 -11.22 11.00 2.43
C PRO A 37 -12.06 9.84 2.96
N THR A 38 -13.21 9.59 2.35
CA THR A 38 -14.15 8.53 2.73
C THR A 38 -13.88 7.19 2.06
N ASP A 39 -12.89 7.12 1.16
CA ASP A 39 -12.57 5.88 0.46
C ASP A 39 -11.80 4.95 1.39
N TRP A 40 -12.23 3.68 1.43
CA TRP A 40 -11.49 2.63 2.09
C TRP A 40 -10.25 2.25 1.28
N ILE A 41 -9.10 2.35 1.92
CA ILE A 41 -7.79 2.00 1.39
C ILE A 41 -7.36 0.67 2.00
N TYR A 42 -7.04 -0.28 1.13
CA TYR A 42 -6.64 -1.64 1.49
C TYR A 42 -5.16 -1.82 1.14
N TRP A 43 -4.34 -2.12 2.15
CA TRP A 43 -2.93 -2.44 1.96
C TRP A 43 -2.74 -3.94 1.98
N TYR A 44 -2.19 -4.49 0.90
CA TYR A 44 -1.90 -5.91 0.78
C TYR A 44 -0.40 -6.17 0.71
N ARG A 45 0.03 -7.30 1.27
CA ARG A 45 1.37 -7.87 1.06
C ARG A 45 1.24 -9.15 0.25
N GLN A 46 2.14 -9.32 -0.72
CA GLN A 46 2.22 -10.56 -1.48
C GLN A 46 3.68 -11.02 -1.55
N HIS A 47 3.96 -12.21 -1.05
CA HIS A 47 5.22 -12.89 -1.29
C HIS A 47 5.17 -13.69 -2.59
N PRO A 48 6.32 -13.96 -3.24
CA PRO A 48 6.37 -14.82 -4.43
C PRO A 48 5.67 -16.17 -4.20
N GLY A 49 4.72 -16.50 -5.09
CA GLY A 49 3.96 -17.76 -5.02
C GLY A 49 2.83 -17.81 -3.99
N GLN A 50 2.55 -16.72 -3.28
CA GLN A 50 1.48 -16.64 -2.28
C GLN A 50 0.31 -15.78 -2.76
N ALA A 51 -0.87 -16.03 -2.18
CA ALA A 51 -2.02 -15.14 -2.34
C ALA A 51 -1.78 -13.81 -1.61
N PRO A 52 -2.40 -12.70 -2.04
CA PRO A 52 -2.34 -11.44 -1.32
C PRO A 52 -2.89 -11.58 0.11
N GLU A 53 -2.16 -11.03 1.08
CA GLU A 53 -2.53 -10.96 2.49
C GLU A 53 -2.90 -9.51 2.83
N LEU A 54 -4.08 -9.28 3.40
CA LEU A 54 -4.49 -7.96 3.87
C LEU A 54 -3.67 -7.58 5.11
N LEU A 55 -2.95 -6.47 5.03
CA LEU A 55 -2.21 -5.90 6.16
C LEU A 55 -3.05 -4.88 6.93
N VAL A 56 -3.64 -3.91 6.22
CA VAL A 56 -4.34 -2.77 6.82
C VAL A 56 -5.57 -2.40 6.00
N LEU A 57 -6.65 -2.05 6.70
CA LEU A 57 -7.82 -1.37 6.16
C LEU A 57 -7.90 0.01 6.83
N THR A 58 -7.80 1.09 6.05
CA THR A 58 -7.71 2.45 6.58
C THR A 58 -8.51 3.41 5.72
N LEU A 59 -8.91 4.56 6.28
CA LEU A 59 -9.32 5.71 5.48
C LEU A 59 -8.10 6.56 5.15
N LYS A 60 -8.25 7.50 4.22
CA LYS A 60 -7.25 8.56 4.04
C LYS A 60 -7.20 9.41 5.31
N ASP A 61 -5.99 9.78 5.73
CA ASP A 61 -5.73 10.60 6.93
C ASP A 61 -6.16 9.98 8.27
N SER A 62 -6.57 8.71 8.30
CA SER A 62 -6.83 8.02 9.57
C SER A 62 -5.54 7.50 10.20
N LYS A 63 -5.38 7.79 11.49
CA LYS A 63 -4.29 7.29 12.33
C LYS A 63 -4.79 6.11 13.16
N GLU A 64 -4.30 4.91 12.90
CA GLU A 64 -4.61 3.74 13.74
C GLU A 64 -3.81 3.71 15.06
N LEU A 65 -4.42 3.07 16.05
CA LEU A 65 -4.15 3.13 17.49
C LEU A 65 -2.96 2.25 17.95
N PRO A 66 -2.35 2.56 19.11
CA PRO A 66 -1.19 1.82 19.60
C PRO A 66 -1.63 0.43 20.09
N GLY A 67 -1.24 -0.62 19.38
CA GLY A 67 -1.26 -1.98 19.91
C GLY A 67 -1.81 -3.05 18.97
N SER A 68 -1.05 -3.41 17.94
CA SER A 68 -1.02 -4.80 17.47
C SER A 68 0.33 -5.06 16.78
N ALA A 69 0.76 -6.33 16.80
CA ALA A 69 2.14 -6.75 16.56
C ALA A 69 2.72 -6.25 15.22
N GLY A 70 3.73 -5.39 15.30
CA GLY A 70 4.36 -4.74 14.14
C GLY A 70 3.83 -3.32 13.94
N TRP A 71 4.74 -2.34 13.84
CA TRP A 71 4.38 -0.94 13.70
C TRP A 71 4.07 -0.65 12.23
N LEU A 72 2.79 -0.70 11.84
CA LEU A 72 2.32 -0.15 10.58
C LEU A 72 1.75 1.25 10.87
N LEU A 73 2.48 2.28 10.45
CA LEU A 73 2.07 3.67 10.59
C LEU A 73 1.53 4.14 9.23
N VAL A 74 0.25 4.48 9.17
CA VAL A 74 -0.34 5.19 8.04
C VAL A 74 -0.13 6.68 8.29
N SER A 75 0.64 7.34 7.42
CA SER A 75 0.79 8.80 7.50
C SER A 75 -0.41 9.48 6.86
N ALA A 76 -0.90 10.55 7.48
CA ALA A 76 -1.57 11.63 6.75
C ALA A 76 -0.47 12.44 6.06
N ASP A 77 -0.68 12.85 4.81
CA ASP A 77 0.25 13.74 4.09
C ASP A 77 0.30 15.14 4.74
#